data_AF-A0A2V7U5Z0-F1
#
_entry.id   AF-A0A2V7U5Z0-F1
#
_cell.length_a   1.000
_cell.length_b   1.000
_cell.length_c   1.000
_cell.angle_alpha   90.00
_cell.angle_beta   90.00
_cell.angle_gamma   90.00
#
_symmetry.space_group_name_H-M   'P 1'
#
loop_
_entity.id
_entity.type
_entity.pdbx_description
1 polymer ?
#
loop_
_entity_poly.entity_id
_entity_poly.type
_entity_poly.pdbx_seq_one_letter_code
_entity_poly.pdbx_strand_id
1 'polypeptide(L)'
;RAKQSTSLASISSTNLQELPVLIPPPSERAAILGEVNQQCQALDALIDRVRQAIERLKEYRTALVSAAVAGKIDVRREGAGERALLNVPARIFPNIHPK
;
A
#
# COMPACT_ATOMS: atom_id res chain seq x y z
N ARG A 1 -4.82 -44.34 1.11
CA ARG A 1 -4.31 -44.26 -0.29
C ARG A 1 -5.26 -43.37 -1.09
N ALA A 2 -4.94 -42.10 -1.28
CA ALA A 2 -5.71 -41.21 -2.14
C ALA A 2 -4.88 -40.85 -3.38
N LYS A 3 -5.41 -41.14 -4.56
CA LYS A 3 -4.88 -40.70 -5.85
C LYS A 3 -5.57 -39.38 -6.19
N GLN A 4 -4.81 -38.32 -6.42
CA GLN A 4 -5.32 -37.17 -7.17
C GLN A 4 -4.18 -36.60 -8.01
N SER A 5 -4.31 -36.77 -9.33
CA SER A 5 -3.43 -36.23 -10.35
C SER A 5 -4.19 -35.11 -11.08
N THR A 6 -3.50 -34.00 -11.30
CA THR A 6 -3.76 -32.95 -12.30
C THR A 6 -5.01 -32.05 -12.12
N SER A 7 -4.73 -30.83 -11.62
CA SER A 7 -5.23 -29.54 -12.11
C SER A 7 -6.70 -29.10 -11.94
N LEU A 8 -7.48 -29.65 -11.01
CA LEU A 8 -8.64 -28.94 -10.44
C LEU A 8 -8.77 -29.27 -8.95
N ALA A 9 -8.35 -28.34 -8.09
CA ALA A 9 -8.53 -28.45 -6.65
C ALA A 9 -10.00 -28.16 -6.29
N SER A 10 -10.87 -29.17 -6.45
CA SER A 10 -12.24 -29.13 -5.92
C SER A 10 -12.22 -29.57 -4.46
N ILE A 11 -12.42 -28.62 -3.54
CA ILE A 11 -12.47 -28.89 -2.11
C ILE A 11 -13.88 -29.37 -1.78
N SER A 12 -14.10 -30.68 -1.75
CA SER A 12 -15.40 -31.27 -1.38
C SER A 12 -15.66 -31.12 0.12
N SER A 13 -16.90 -30.84 0.51
CA SER A 13 -17.31 -30.63 1.91
C SER A 13 -16.97 -31.80 2.83
N THR A 14 -17.05 -33.03 2.32
CA THR A 14 -16.65 -34.26 3.04
C THR A 14 -15.16 -34.27 3.39
N ASN A 15 -14.29 -33.83 2.46
CA ASN A 15 -12.84 -33.77 2.69
C ASN A 15 -12.46 -32.70 3.73
N LEU A 16 -13.26 -31.63 3.88
CA LEU A 16 -13.04 -30.61 4.91
C LEU A 16 -13.40 -31.10 6.32
N GLN A 17 -14.41 -31.95 6.46
CA GLN A 17 -14.83 -32.49 7.76
C GLN A 17 -13.83 -33.51 8.31
N GLU A 18 -13.08 -34.18 7.44
CA GLU A 18 -12.08 -35.18 7.82
C GLU A 18 -10.72 -34.56 8.17
N LEU A 19 -10.54 -33.25 8.04
CA LEU A 19 -9.29 -32.58 8.41
C LEU A 19 -9.19 -32.46 9.94
N PRO A 20 -8.22 -33.11 10.59
CA PRO A 20 -8.00 -32.93 12.02
C PRO A 20 -7.48 -31.52 12.28
N VAL A 21 -8.29 -30.69 12.93
CA VAL A 21 -7.90 -29.34 13.34
C VAL A 21 -7.61 -29.35 14.84
N LEU A 22 -6.40 -28.93 15.21
CA LEU A 22 -6.06 -28.68 16.60
C LEU A 22 -6.66 -27.34 16.99
N ILE A 23 -7.62 -27.36 17.90
CA ILE A 23 -8.26 -26.17 18.44
C ILE A 23 -7.62 -25.85 19.79
N PRO A 24 -6.77 -24.82 19.89
CA PRO A 24 -6.16 -24.45 21.16
C PRO A 24 -7.20 -23.93 22.16
N PRO A 25 -6.90 -23.95 23.47
CA PRO A 25 -7.77 -23.36 24.49
C PRO A 25 -8.08 -21.89 24.20
N PRO A 26 -9.23 -21.37 24.69
CA PRO A 26 -9.71 -20.04 24.33
C PRO A 26 -8.74 -18.91 24.68
N SER A 27 -7.99 -19.05 25.77
CA SER A 27 -6.97 -18.10 26.21
C SER A 27 -5.79 -18.01 25.23
N GLU A 28 -5.25 -19.15 24.82
CA GLU A 28 -4.15 -19.23 23.85
C GLU A 28 -4.58 -18.72 22.47
N ARG A 29 -5.81 -19.06 22.05
CA ARG A 29 -6.37 -18.55 20.79
C ARG A 29 -6.47 -17.03 20.80
N ALA A 30 -6.93 -16.44 21.90
CA ALA A 30 -7.05 -14.99 22.04
C ALA A 30 -5.66 -14.31 22.01
N ALA A 31 -4.65 -14.92 22.66
CA ALA A 31 -3.28 -14.43 22.63
C ALA A 31 -2.70 -14.44 21.20
N ILE A 32 -2.83 -15.58 20.49
CA ILE A 32 -2.37 -15.70 19.10
C ILE A 32 -3.06 -14.68 18.20
N LEU A 33 -4.38 -14.53 18.32
CA LEU A 33 -5.14 -13.55 17.53
C LEU A 33 -4.75 -12.11 17.85
N GLY A 34 -4.45 -11.81 19.11
CA GLY A 34 -3.96 -10.49 19.52
C GLY A 34 -2.64 -10.13 18.85
N GLU A 35 -1.65 -11.03 18.92
CA GLU A 35 -0.34 -10.85 18.29
C GLU A 35 -0.45 -10.71 16.77
N VAL A 36 -1.20 -11.59 16.11
CA VAL A 36 -1.40 -11.54 14.66
C VAL A 36 -2.09 -10.24 14.25
N ASN A 37 -3.15 -9.84 14.96
CA ASN A 37 -3.85 -8.60 14.65
C ASN A 37 -2.97 -7.37 14.82
N GLN A 38 -2.13 -7.32 15.86
CA GLN A 38 -1.21 -6.22 16.08
C GLN A 38 -0.21 -6.10 14.91
N GLN A 39 0.34 -7.22 14.43
CA GLN A 39 1.26 -7.23 13.30
C GLN A 39 0.55 -6.82 12.00
N CYS A 40 -0.66 -7.33 11.75
CA CYS A 40 -1.46 -6.94 10.59
C CYS A 40 -1.77 -5.43 10.59
N GLN A 41 -2.19 -4.87 11.74
CA GLN A 41 -2.47 -3.44 11.87
C GLN A 41 -1.25 -2.57 11.56
N ALA A 42 -0.05 -3.00 11.99
CA ALA A 42 1.18 -2.28 11.67
C ALA A 42 1.48 -2.28 10.17
N LEU A 43 1.24 -3.42 9.49
CA LEU A 43 1.39 -3.53 8.04
C LEU A 43 0.35 -2.69 7.29
N ASP A 44 -0.92 -2.72 7.73
CA ASP A 44 -1.99 -1.92 7.13
C ASP A 44 -1.66 -0.41 7.22
N ALA A 45 -1.21 0.05 8.39
CA ALA A 45 -0.80 1.43 8.59
C ALA A 45 0.43 1.83 7.73
N LEU A 46 1.31 0.89 7.40
CA LEU A 46 2.42 1.13 6.49
C LEU A 46 1.94 1.21 5.03
N ILE A 47 1.06 0.30 4.62
CA ILE A 47 0.45 0.28 3.28
C ILE A 47 -0.26 1.61 3.02
N ASP A 48 -1.03 2.11 3.98
CA ASP A 48 -1.76 3.37 3.84
C ASP A 48 -0.82 4.57 3.68
N ARG A 49 0.27 4.61 4.45
CA ARG A 49 1.30 5.66 4.31
C ARG A 49 1.94 5.64 2.93
N VAL A 50 2.27 4.46 2.41
CA VAL A 50 2.87 4.32 1.08
C VAL A 50 1.88 4.74 0.00
N ARG A 51 0.61 4.36 0.11
CA ARG A 51 -0.45 4.79 -0.82
C ARG A 51 -0.60 6.31 -0.84
N GLN A 52 -0.61 6.95 0.33
CA GLN A 52 -0.66 8.41 0.42
C GLN A 52 0.56 9.05 -0.25
N ALA A 53 1.77 8.53 -0.01
CA ALA A 53 2.98 9.03 -0.66
C ALA A 53 2.91 8.91 -2.19
N ILE A 54 2.40 7.79 -2.71
CA ILE A 54 2.20 7.59 -4.15
C ILE A 54 1.24 8.64 -4.72
N GLU A 55 0.12 8.91 -4.05
CA GLU A 55 -0.82 9.94 -4.51
C GLU A 55 -0.17 11.33 -4.53
N ARG A 56 0.59 11.70 -3.49
CA ARG A 56 1.33 12.97 -3.48
C ARG A 56 2.35 13.07 -4.61
N LEU A 57 3.03 11.96 -4.94
CA LEU A 57 3.97 11.94 -6.07
C LEU A 57 3.25 12.07 -7.42
N LYS A 58 2.04 11.51 -7.57
CA LYS A 58 1.22 11.69 -8.78
C LYS A 58 0.75 13.13 -8.93
N GLU A 59 0.26 13.74 -7.86
CA GLU A 59 -0.10 15.16 -7.81
C GLU A 59 1.09 16.03 -8.19
N TYR A 60 2.25 15.79 -7.57
CA TYR A 60 3.49 16.50 -7.86
C TYR A 60 3.91 16.36 -9.33
N ARG A 61 3.90 15.15 -9.88
CA ARG A 61 4.21 14.91 -11.29
C ARG A 61 3.29 15.71 -12.20
N THR A 62 1.99 15.72 -11.91
CA THR A 62 0.99 16.41 -12.71
C THR A 62 1.19 17.93 -12.66
N ALA A 63 1.45 18.48 -11.47
CA ALA A 63 1.76 19.89 -11.29
C ALA A 63 3.04 20.30 -12.01
N LEU A 64 4.09 19.46 -11.94
CA LEU A 64 5.36 19.70 -12.61
C LEU A 64 5.22 19.69 -14.13
N VAL A 65 4.49 18.72 -14.70
CA VAL A 65 4.18 18.68 -16.13
C VAL A 65 3.36 19.90 -16.54
N SER A 66 2.33 20.28 -15.77
CA SER A 66 1.53 21.47 -16.05
C SER A 66 2.37 22.75 -16.05
N ALA A 67 3.27 22.90 -15.09
CA ALA A 67 4.15 24.06 -15.00
C ALA A 67 5.19 24.10 -16.15
N ALA A 68 5.73 22.94 -16.55
CA ALA A 68 6.61 22.82 -17.70
C ALA A 68 5.91 23.16 -19.02
N VAL A 69 4.70 22.63 -19.25
CA VAL A 69 3.91 22.91 -20.46
C VAL A 69 3.44 24.36 -20.51
N ALA A 70 3.14 24.97 -19.36
CA ALA A 70 2.83 26.39 -19.25
C ALA A 70 4.07 27.31 -19.43
N GLY A 71 5.25 26.75 -19.69
CA GLY A 71 6.50 27.50 -19.87
C GLY A 71 7.02 28.17 -18.59
N LYS A 72 6.48 27.80 -17.43
CA LYS A 72 6.90 28.34 -16.12
C LYS A 72 8.17 27.67 -15.60
N ILE A 73 8.53 26.50 -16.14
CA ILE A 73 9.75 25.75 -15.81
C ILE A 73 10.45 25.38 -17.13
N ASP A 74 11.70 25.80 -17.30
CA ASP A 74 12.48 25.53 -18.51
C ASP A 74 13.22 24.18 -18.42
N VAL A 75 12.55 23.15 -18.93
CA VAL A 75 12.99 21.74 -18.87
C VAL A 75 14.29 21.46 -19.66
N ARG A 76 14.73 22.38 -20.53
CA ARG A 76 15.93 22.19 -21.36
C ARG A 76 17.24 22.50 -20.62
N ARG A 77 17.18 23.26 -19.53
CA ARG A 77 18.38 23.63 -18.73
C ARG A 77 18.54 22.80 -17.46
N GLU A 78 17.47 22.14 -17.01
CA GLU A 78 17.41 21.35 -15.77
C GLU A 78 17.65 19.83 -15.96
N GLY A 79 18.20 19.42 -17.11
CA GLY A 79 18.65 18.04 -17.34
C GLY A 79 19.84 17.60 -16.48
N ALA A 80 20.32 18.45 -15.58
CA ALA A 80 21.35 18.14 -14.59
C ALA A 80 20.76 18.24 -13.18
N GLY A 81 20.38 17.07 -12.64
CA GLY A 81 20.29 16.71 -11.23
C GLY A 81 19.98 17.79 -10.18
N GLU A 82 18.88 17.58 -9.48
CA GLU A 82 18.76 17.77 -8.03
C GLU A 82 18.62 19.19 -7.46
N ARG A 83 18.87 20.27 -8.22
CA ARG A 83 18.84 21.65 -7.68
C ARG A 83 17.50 22.39 -7.70
N ALA A 84 16.51 21.91 -8.45
CA ALA A 84 15.20 22.60 -8.58
C ALA A 84 14.21 22.30 -7.43
N LEU A 85 14.53 21.37 -6.52
CA LEU A 85 13.64 20.98 -5.41
C LEU A 85 13.46 22.08 -4.34
N LEU A 86 14.29 23.13 -4.35
CA LEU A 86 14.20 24.23 -3.40
C LEU A 86 13.37 25.44 -3.89
N ASN A 87 12.93 25.45 -5.16
CA ASN A 87 12.26 26.62 -5.74
C ASN A 87 10.96 26.30 -6.50
N VAL A 88 10.28 25.20 -6.16
CA VAL A 88 8.85 25.10 -6.46
C VAL A 88 8.14 26.04 -5.47
N PRO A 89 7.53 27.15 -5.92
CA PRO A 89 6.94 28.10 -5.00
C PRO A 89 5.84 27.40 -4.21
N ALA A 90 5.98 27.38 -2.89
CA ALA A 90 5.01 26.91 -1.89
C ALA A 90 3.65 27.66 -1.94
N ARG A 91 3.36 28.39 -3.03
CA ARG A 91 2.17 29.20 -3.27
C ARG A 91 1.07 28.46 -4.04
N ILE A 92 1.30 27.23 -4.52
CA ILE A 92 0.26 26.42 -5.19
C ILE A 92 -0.52 25.55 -4.17
N PHE A 93 -0.28 25.71 -2.88
CA PHE A 93 -1.11 25.10 -1.83
C PHE A 93 -1.92 26.17 -1.09
N PRO A 94 -3.08 26.62 -1.59
CA PRO A 94 -4.05 27.27 -0.74
C PRO A 94 -4.75 26.17 0.07
N ASN A 95 -4.60 26.21 1.40
CA ASN A 95 -5.41 25.49 2.39
C ASN A 95 -5.49 23.96 2.30
N ILE A 96 -4.78 23.29 3.22
CA ILE A 96 -5.21 21.99 3.75
C ILE A 96 -5.31 22.14 5.27
N HIS A 97 -6.36 22.80 5.74
CA HIS A 97 -6.79 22.68 7.14
C HIS A 97 -7.50 21.33 7.30
N PRO A 98 -7.15 20.49 8.28
CA PRO A 98 -7.94 19.32 8.63
C PRO A 98 -9.16 19.77 9.46
N LYS A 99 -10.35 19.30 9.07
CA LYS A 99 -11.46 19.03 9.99
C LYS A 99 -11.76 17.54 9.92
#